data_AF-A0AAW7KKN4-F1
#
_entry.id   AF-A0AAW7KKN4-F1
#
_cell.length_a   1.000
_cell.length_b   1.000
_cell.length_c   1.000
_cell.angle_alpha   90.00
_cell.angle_beta   90.00
_cell.angle_gamma   90.00
#
_symmetry.space_group_name_H-M   'P 1'
#
loop_
_entity.id
_entity.type
_entity.pdbx_description
1 polymer ?
#
loop_
_entity_poly.entity_id
_entity_poly.type
_entity_poly.pdbx_seq_one_letter_code
_entity_poly.pdbx_strand_id
1 'polypeptide(L)'
;MNKKYIVAIGTISMIIVLAIIAFTVSNKTETQSQNTVQSTTTSQSSEHSVYPSLSSLKEKHGQDLIDLGSSQITTVLFEKKNVAFITSEKGNDIEFPLTITDKEKNLFSIPTIKHTPNNLKIGDTFGLAKINEQYFAYST
;
A
#
# COMPACT_ATOMS: atom_id res chain seq x y z
N MET A 1 10.27 35.03 -58.46
CA MET A 1 9.71 34.82 -57.11
C MET A 1 10.33 35.85 -56.16
N ASN A 2 9.55 36.78 -55.60
CA ASN A 2 10.13 37.90 -54.84
C ASN A 2 10.73 37.38 -53.53
N LYS A 3 11.98 37.78 -53.22
CA LYS A 3 12.75 37.31 -52.05
C LYS A 3 12.00 37.42 -50.72
N LYS A 4 11.04 38.36 -50.63
CA LYS A 4 10.16 38.56 -49.46
C LYS A 4 9.22 37.37 -49.19
N TYR A 5 8.77 36.65 -50.22
CA TYR A 5 7.89 35.49 -50.05
C TYR A 5 8.62 34.22 -49.63
N ILE A 6 9.90 34.07 -50.01
CA ILE A 6 10.72 32.91 -49.65
C ILE A 6 11.03 32.92 -48.14
N VAL A 7 11.31 34.11 -47.58
CA VAL A 7 11.56 34.27 -46.14
C VAL A 7 10.28 34.06 -45.32
N ALA A 8 9.13 34.55 -45.80
CA ALA A 8 7.85 34.38 -45.11
C ALA A 8 7.37 32.91 -45.07
N ILE A 9 7.60 32.14 -46.14
CA ILE A 9 7.22 30.72 -46.19
C ILE A 9 8.10 29.88 -45.27
N GLY A 10 9.39 30.21 -45.15
CA GLY A 10 10.32 29.52 -44.25
C GLY A 10 10.05 29.77 -42.76
N THR A 11 9.60 30.96 -42.38
CA THR A 11 9.28 31.27 -40.97
C THR A 11 7.95 30.66 -40.54
N ILE A 12 6.96 30.60 -41.43
CA ILE A 12 5.64 30.01 -41.14
C ILE A 12 5.74 28.48 -40.99
N SER A 13 6.55 27.80 -41.81
CA SER A 13 6.72 26.35 -41.73
C SER A 13 7.44 25.91 -40.44
N MET A 14 8.39 26.70 -39.94
CA MET A 14 9.11 26.41 -38.69
C MET A 14 8.21 26.52 -37.44
N ILE A 15 7.26 27.47 -37.42
CA ILE A 15 6.31 27.66 -36.31
C ILE A 15 5.30 26.49 -36.22
N ILE A 16 4.86 25.96 -37.36
CA ILE A 16 3.92 24.83 -37.41
C ILE A 16 4.57 23.54 -36.86
N VAL A 17 5.85 23.29 -37.16
CA VAL A 17 6.58 22.12 -36.63
C VAL A 17 6.77 22.19 -35.12
N LEU A 18 7.04 23.38 -34.56
CA LEU A 18 7.16 23.58 -33.11
C LEU A 18 5.83 23.35 -32.37
N ALA A 19 4.69 23.73 -32.97
CA ALA A 19 3.38 23.51 -32.38
C ALA A 19 2.99 22.02 -32.27
N ILE A 20 3.38 21.19 -33.25
CA ILE A 20 3.12 19.75 -33.24
C ILE A 20 3.94 19.03 -32.15
N ILE A 21 5.18 19.46 -31.90
CA ILE A 21 6.03 18.89 -30.85
C ILE A 21 5.45 19.23 -29.45
N ALA A 22 4.96 20.45 -29.24
CA ALA A 22 4.33 20.84 -27.97
C ALA A 22 3.02 20.08 -27.69
N PHE A 23 2.24 19.76 -28.74
CA PHE A 23 0.98 19.00 -28.60
C PHE A 23 1.22 17.50 -28.32
N THR A 24 2.27 16.92 -28.91
CA THR A 24 2.65 15.52 -28.65
C THR A 24 3.27 15.32 -27.25
N VAL A 25 3.96 16.33 -26.70
CA VAL A 25 4.44 16.32 -25.31
C VAL A 25 3.29 16.53 -24.31
N SER A 26 2.33 17.42 -24.59
CA SER A 26 1.19 17.68 -23.70
C SER A 26 0.23 16.49 -23.57
N ASN A 27 0.10 15.66 -24.61
CA ASN A 27 -0.76 14.47 -24.57
C ASN A 27 -0.09 13.24 -23.88
N LYS A 28 1.13 13.38 -23.34
CA LYS A 28 1.85 12.29 -22.69
C LYS A 28 1.95 12.41 -21.17
N THR A 29 1.11 13.22 -20.55
CA THR A 29 1.09 13.39 -19.08
C THR A 29 -0.33 13.34 -18.52
N GLU A 30 -1.04 12.25 -18.79
CA GLU A 30 -1.90 11.67 -17.76
C GLU A 30 -1.17 10.47 -17.14
N THR A 31 -0.03 10.74 -16.51
CA THR A 31 0.32 9.94 -15.34
C THR A 31 -0.68 10.34 -14.27
N GLN A 32 -1.80 9.63 -14.24
CA GLN A 32 -2.65 9.52 -13.06
C GLN A 32 -1.69 9.37 -11.87
N SER A 33 -1.58 10.43 -11.06
CA SER A 33 -0.80 10.40 -9.83
C SER A 33 -1.34 9.25 -9.02
N GLN A 34 -0.64 8.12 -9.13
CA GLN A 34 -0.88 6.97 -8.31
C GLN A 34 -0.43 7.44 -6.94
N ASN A 35 -1.39 7.82 -6.10
CA ASN A 35 -1.19 8.04 -4.67
C ASN A 35 -0.81 6.69 -4.04
N THR A 36 0.37 6.17 -4.39
CA THR A 36 1.09 5.18 -3.61
C THR A 36 1.65 5.97 -2.44
N VAL A 37 0.89 6.05 -1.35
CA VAL A 37 1.40 6.60 -0.10
C VAL A 37 2.36 5.57 0.47
N GLN A 38 3.64 5.66 0.08
CA GLN A 38 4.72 4.95 0.75
C GLN A 38 5.02 5.72 2.05
N SER A 39 4.18 5.51 3.08
CA SER A 39 4.42 6.06 4.41
C SER A 39 5.36 5.14 5.18
N THR A 40 6.66 5.43 5.14
CA THR A 40 7.59 4.95 6.17
C THR A 40 7.33 5.77 7.44
N THR A 41 6.47 5.27 8.33
CA THR A 41 6.25 5.87 9.64
C THR A 41 6.93 5.04 10.71
N THR A 42 7.61 5.74 11.62
CA THR A 42 8.27 5.18 12.81
C THR A 42 7.25 4.48 13.68
N SER A 43 7.56 3.26 14.12
CA SER A 43 6.73 2.41 14.97
C SER A 43 6.30 3.15 16.25
N GLN A 44 5.10 3.72 16.27
CA GLN A 44 4.42 4.02 17.52
C GLN A 44 3.42 2.90 17.79
N SER A 45 3.69 2.14 18.85
CA SER A 45 2.81 1.10 19.35
C SER A 45 1.43 1.72 19.64
N SER A 46 0.46 1.38 18.80
CA SER A 46 -0.94 1.71 19.02
C SER A 46 -1.48 0.80 20.12
N GLU A 47 -2.07 1.38 21.18
CA GLU A 47 -2.82 0.65 22.20
C GLU A 47 -4.05 -0.02 21.55
N HIS A 48 -3.88 -1.26 21.08
CA HIS A 48 -4.95 -2.04 20.49
C HIS A 48 -5.61 -2.93 21.54
N SER A 49 -6.91 -3.20 21.34
CA SER A 49 -7.69 -4.19 22.09
C SER A 49 -6.88 -5.48 22.34
N VAL A 50 -6.98 -6.02 23.56
CA VAL A 50 -6.19 -7.13 24.12
C VAL A 50 -5.97 -8.25 23.10
N TYR A 51 -4.81 -8.23 22.43
CA TYR A 51 -4.35 -9.39 21.69
C TYR A 51 -4.19 -10.56 22.67
N PRO A 52 -4.58 -11.79 22.30
CA PRO A 52 -4.27 -12.95 23.12
C PRO A 52 -2.75 -13.16 23.16
N SER A 53 -2.25 -13.87 24.18
CA SER A 53 -0.85 -14.31 24.18
C SER A 53 -0.65 -15.48 23.21
N LEU A 54 0.59 -15.65 22.71
CA LEU A 54 0.94 -16.84 21.92
C LEU A 54 0.67 -18.15 22.67
N SER A 55 0.93 -18.17 23.99
CA SER A 55 0.66 -19.34 24.84
C SER A 55 -0.82 -19.70 24.87
N SER A 56 -1.70 -18.69 24.99
CA SER A 56 -3.16 -18.89 24.95
C SER A 56 -3.64 -19.42 23.60
N LEU A 57 -3.03 -18.98 22.49
CA LEU A 57 -3.32 -19.54 21.18
C LEU A 57 -2.84 -21.00 21.06
N LYS A 58 -1.65 -21.32 21.56
CA LYS A 58 -1.11 -22.70 21.57
C LYS A 58 -1.93 -23.65 22.43
N GLU A 59 -2.43 -23.20 23.58
CA GLU A 59 -3.33 -23.98 24.44
C GLU A 59 -4.64 -24.32 23.71
N LYS A 60 -5.20 -23.35 22.97
CA LYS A 60 -6.47 -23.51 22.25
C LYS A 60 -6.35 -24.33 20.96
N HIS A 61 -5.25 -24.17 20.23
CA HIS A 61 -5.08 -24.70 18.87
C HIS A 61 -4.07 -25.84 18.77
N GLY A 62 -3.32 -26.13 19.84
CA GLY A 62 -2.37 -27.24 19.90
C GLY A 62 -1.10 -27.00 19.06
N GLN A 63 -0.43 -28.11 18.74
CA GLN A 63 0.87 -28.10 18.04
C GLN A 63 0.78 -27.72 16.55
N ASP A 64 -0.42 -27.68 15.98
CA ASP A 64 -0.64 -27.32 14.57
C ASP A 64 -0.55 -25.80 14.33
N LEU A 65 -0.49 -25.00 15.40
CA LEU A 65 -0.31 -23.56 15.30
C LEU A 65 1.13 -23.24 14.90
N ILE A 66 1.30 -22.72 13.70
CA ILE A 66 2.58 -22.24 13.19
C ILE A 66 2.76 -20.80 13.61
N ASP A 67 3.75 -20.57 14.47
CA ASP A 67 4.20 -19.24 14.85
C ASP A 67 4.98 -18.62 13.68
N LEU A 68 4.58 -17.43 13.21
CA LEU A 68 5.26 -16.67 12.17
C LEU A 68 6.12 -15.53 12.73
N GLY A 69 6.10 -15.31 14.05
CA GLY A 69 6.91 -14.33 14.75
C GLY A 69 6.34 -12.92 14.73
N SER A 70 7.17 -11.97 15.18
CA SER A 70 6.83 -10.54 15.15
C SER A 70 6.62 -10.09 13.71
N SER A 71 5.57 -9.31 13.48
CA SER A 71 5.17 -8.87 12.15
C SER A 71 4.80 -7.40 12.15
N GLN A 72 5.07 -6.72 11.03
CA GLN A 72 4.76 -5.31 10.84
C GLN A 72 3.95 -5.10 9.57
N ILE A 73 2.97 -4.19 9.63
CA ILE A 73 2.28 -3.71 8.44
C ILE A 73 3.20 -2.73 7.70
N THR A 74 3.77 -3.16 6.57
CA THR A 74 4.79 -2.38 5.85
C THR A 74 4.21 -1.55 4.71
N THR A 75 3.19 -2.06 4.02
CA THR A 75 2.57 -1.37 2.88
C THR A 75 1.06 -1.53 2.91
N VAL A 76 0.34 -0.47 2.57
CA VAL A 76 -1.12 -0.49 2.41
C VAL A 76 -1.50 0.17 1.08
N LEU A 77 -2.30 -0.52 0.28
CA LEU A 77 -2.78 -0.04 -1.02
C LEU A 77 -4.29 0.21 -0.97
N PHE A 78 -4.67 1.47 -0.75
CA PHE A 78 -6.06 1.92 -0.79
C PHE A 78 -6.57 2.07 -2.25
N GLU A 79 -7.89 1.95 -2.43
CA GLU A 79 -8.65 2.31 -3.65
C GLU A 79 -8.50 1.40 -4.89
N LYS A 80 -7.39 0.69 -5.09
CA LYS A 80 -7.24 -0.25 -6.21
C LYS A 80 -7.53 -1.70 -5.84
N LYS A 81 -6.89 -2.18 -4.78
CA LYS A 81 -6.96 -3.57 -4.34
C LYS A 81 -7.47 -3.72 -2.90
N ASN A 82 -7.35 -2.68 -2.08
CA ASN A 82 -7.59 -2.73 -0.64
C ASN A 82 -6.84 -3.91 -0.03
N VAL A 83 -5.51 -3.82 -0.07
CA VAL A 83 -4.62 -4.85 0.48
C VAL A 83 -3.55 -4.25 1.38
N ALA A 84 -3.19 -5.00 2.42
CA ALA A 84 -2.09 -4.72 3.32
C ALA A 84 -1.03 -5.81 3.14
N PHE A 85 0.23 -5.41 3.09
CA PHE A 85 1.38 -6.31 3.15
C PHE A 85 1.92 -6.30 4.57
N ILE A 86 2.04 -7.50 5.13
CA ILE A 86 2.59 -7.72 6.46
C ILE A 86 3.88 -8.50 6.32
N THR A 87 4.97 -7.88 6.74
CA THR A 87 6.30 -8.51 6.76
C THR A 87 6.47 -9.19 8.11
N SER A 88 6.65 -10.51 8.09
CA SER A 88 6.99 -11.30 9.29
C SER A 88 8.50 -11.35 9.50
N GLU A 89 8.94 -11.59 10.75
CA GLU A 89 10.34 -11.85 11.09
C GLU A 89 10.94 -13.01 10.28
N LYS A 90 10.09 -13.97 9.87
CA LYS A 90 10.47 -15.09 9.01
C LYS A 90 10.66 -14.70 7.53
N GLY A 91 10.63 -13.41 7.21
CA GLY A 91 11.18 -12.83 5.98
C GLY A 91 10.24 -12.82 4.77
N ASN A 92 8.99 -13.23 4.92
CA ASN A 92 8.02 -13.20 3.83
C ASN A 92 6.96 -12.12 4.07
N ASP A 93 6.66 -11.37 3.00
CA ASP A 93 5.51 -10.48 2.92
C ASP A 93 4.27 -11.30 2.63
N ILE A 94 3.24 -11.10 3.46
CA ILE A 94 1.95 -11.77 3.31
C ILE A 94 0.92 -10.71 2.97
N GLU A 95 0.24 -10.90 1.83
CA GLU A 95 -0.83 -10.02 1.35
C GLU A 95 -2.14 -10.39 2.05
N PHE A 96 -2.81 -9.38 2.64
CA PHE A 96 -4.12 -9.53 3.24
C PHE A 96 -5.10 -8.50 2.69
N PRO A 97 -6.36 -8.88 2.43
CA PRO A 97 -7.40 -7.91 2.14
C PRO A 97 -7.67 -7.03 3.38
N LEU A 98 -7.87 -5.74 3.16
CA LEU A 98 -8.25 -4.80 4.21
C LEU A 98 -9.62 -4.19 3.94
N THR A 99 -10.23 -3.67 4.99
CA THR A 99 -11.39 -2.79 4.91
C THR A 99 -11.04 -1.44 5.52
N ILE A 100 -11.22 -0.37 4.76
CA ILE A 100 -10.99 1.01 5.23
C ILE A 100 -12.06 1.33 6.28
N THR A 101 -11.63 1.77 7.46
CA THR A 101 -12.53 2.09 8.58
C THR A 101 -12.63 3.59 8.83
N ASP A 102 -11.55 4.34 8.60
CA ASP A 102 -11.54 5.80 8.60
C ASP A 102 -10.57 6.31 7.53
N LYS A 103 -11.11 6.84 6.43
CA LYS A 103 -10.31 7.32 5.29
C LYS A 103 -9.48 8.56 5.63
N GLU A 104 -10.00 9.46 6.47
CA GLU A 104 -9.31 10.70 6.82
C GLU A 104 -8.09 10.43 7.70
N LYS A 105 -8.19 9.44 8.58
CA LYS A 105 -7.11 9.03 9.50
C LYS A 105 -6.25 7.88 8.98
N ASN A 106 -6.48 7.41 7.75
CA ASN A 106 -5.84 6.24 7.16
C ASN A 106 -5.94 4.98 8.05
N LEU A 107 -7.08 4.79 8.72
CA LEU A 107 -7.34 3.61 9.54
C LEU A 107 -8.03 2.53 8.71
N PHE A 108 -7.68 1.29 9.02
CA PHE A 108 -8.27 0.13 8.38
C PHE A 108 -8.38 -1.06 9.35
N SER A 109 -8.96 -2.14 8.86
CA SER A 109 -9.07 -3.43 9.53
C SER A 109 -8.62 -4.53 8.57
N ILE A 110 -8.16 -5.67 9.10
CA ILE A 110 -7.79 -6.86 8.32
C ILE A 110 -8.66 -8.04 8.79
N PRO A 111 -9.89 -8.18 8.26
CA PRO A 111 -10.88 -9.14 8.80
C PRO A 111 -10.46 -10.61 8.71
N THR A 112 -9.52 -10.93 7.83
CA THR A 112 -8.98 -12.27 7.62
C THR A 112 -8.02 -12.70 8.72
N ILE A 113 -7.51 -11.76 9.53
CA ILE A 113 -6.67 -12.06 10.70
C ILE A 113 -7.51 -11.89 11.97
N LYS A 114 -7.73 -12.99 12.69
CA LYS A 114 -8.47 -12.95 13.96
C LYS A 114 -7.71 -12.14 15.00
N HIS A 115 -8.46 -11.54 15.92
CA HIS A 115 -7.97 -10.69 17.00
C HIS A 115 -7.33 -9.36 16.56
N THR A 116 -7.31 -9.06 15.26
CA THR A 116 -6.95 -7.72 14.81
C THR A 116 -8.05 -6.71 15.14
N PRO A 117 -7.67 -5.49 15.53
CA PRO A 117 -8.59 -4.41 15.75
C PRO A 117 -9.02 -3.78 14.42
N ASN A 118 -10.00 -2.90 14.50
CA ASN A 118 -10.60 -2.19 13.39
C ASN A 118 -10.01 -0.78 13.14
N ASN A 119 -8.90 -0.45 13.80
CA ASN A 119 -8.23 0.85 13.71
C ASN A 119 -6.73 0.73 13.45
N LEU A 120 -6.32 -0.26 12.65
CA LEU A 120 -4.92 -0.47 12.25
C LEU A 120 -4.38 0.67 11.39
N LYS A 121 -3.07 0.86 11.48
CA LYS A 121 -2.24 1.81 10.74
C LYS A 121 -1.02 1.12 10.14
N ILE A 122 -0.44 1.73 9.12
CA ILE A 122 0.88 1.34 8.62
C ILE A 122 1.90 1.50 9.76
N GLY A 123 2.81 0.56 9.90
CA GLY A 123 3.82 0.54 10.95
C GLY A 123 3.39 -0.17 12.24
N ASP A 124 2.09 -0.46 12.43
CA ASP A 124 1.63 -1.26 13.57
C ASP A 124 2.28 -2.64 13.54
N THR A 125 2.60 -3.13 14.74
CA THR A 125 3.28 -4.41 14.96
C THR A 125 2.46 -5.32 15.84
N PHE A 126 2.48 -6.62 15.53
CA PHE A 126 1.87 -7.67 16.36
C PHE A 126 2.48 -9.02 15.99
N GLY A 127 2.26 -10.02 16.83
CA GLY A 127 2.65 -11.39 16.54
C GLY A 127 1.68 -12.02 15.57
N LEU A 128 2.18 -12.79 14.60
CA LEU A 128 1.34 -13.47 13.61
C LEU A 128 1.49 -14.98 13.75
N ALA A 129 0.37 -15.69 13.79
CA ALA A 129 0.33 -17.14 13.77
C ALA A 129 -0.68 -17.65 12.73
N LYS A 130 -0.46 -18.88 12.23
CA LYS A 130 -1.29 -19.53 11.22
C LYS A 130 -1.66 -20.95 11.62
N ILE A 131 -2.92 -21.34 11.39
CA ILE A 131 -3.35 -22.74 11.38
C ILE A 131 -4.19 -22.97 10.12
N ASN A 132 -3.84 -23.98 9.31
CA ASN A 132 -4.43 -24.18 8.00
C ASN A 132 -4.41 -22.87 7.19
N GLU A 133 -5.55 -22.29 6.78
CA GLU A 133 -5.61 -20.99 6.08
C GLU A 133 -6.04 -19.80 6.97
N GLN A 134 -6.18 -20.01 8.29
CA GLN A 134 -6.62 -18.97 9.22
C GLN A 134 -5.42 -18.34 9.95
N TYR A 135 -5.37 -17.00 9.92
CA TYR A 135 -4.37 -16.20 10.60
C TYR A 135 -4.91 -15.61 11.91
N PHE A 136 -4.02 -15.44 12.90
CA PHE A 136 -4.31 -14.89 14.22
C PHE A 136 -3.23 -13.87 14.60
N ALA A 137 -3.66 -12.72 15.11
CA ALA A 137 -2.79 -11.76 15.77
C ALA A 137 -2.65 -12.10 17.26
N TYR A 138 -1.47 -11.90 17.83
CA TYR A 138 -1.17 -12.10 19.25
C TYR A 138 -0.23 -11.01 19.78
N SER A 139 -0.17 -10.87 21.11
CA SER A 139 0.71 -9.91 21.78
C SER A 139 2.17 -10.38 21.71
N THR A 140 3.04 -9.59 21.07
CA THR A 140 4.51 -9.76 21.10
C THR A 140 5.13 -9.15 22.34
#